data_AF-A0A2N8MLN9-F1
#
_entry.id   AF-A0A2N8MLN9-F1
#
_cell.length_a   1.000
_cell.length_b   1.000
_cell.length_c   1.000
_cell.angle_alpha   90.00
_cell.angle_beta   90.00
_cell.angle_gamma   90.00
#
_symmetry.space_group_name_H-M   'P 1'
#
loop_
_entity.id
_entity.type
_entity.pdbx_description
1 polymer ?
#
loop_
_entity_poly.entity_id
_entity_poly.type
_entity_poly.pdbx_seq_one_letter_code
_entity_poly.pdbx_strand_id
1 'polypeptide(L)'
;MDVESMDDVADCLLSVAWNIFPLMGKPPASPGDRPEEIRSFLVDTCHDAGLRAREWAAAHGAGTAADRRPFLRLAEIGADANLFLGMVSGTLVTDHERIRRRWTEIETLVGEARELAGEIKGRPSHRPPLFGDQSFSRVRS
;
A
#
# COMPACT_ATOMS: atom_id res chain seq x y z
N MET A 1 -4.11 6.94 14.54
CA MET A 1 -4.17 5.47 14.62
C MET A 1 -2.74 5.05 14.88
N ASP A 2 -2.42 4.66 16.11
CA ASP A 2 -1.07 4.19 16.45
C ASP A 2 -0.93 2.80 15.85
N VAL A 3 -0.18 2.71 14.74
CA VAL A 3 0.05 1.45 14.03
C VAL A 3 1.24 0.75 14.66
N GLU A 4 0.95 -0.15 15.59
CA GLU A 4 1.96 -0.82 16.39
C GLU A 4 2.42 -2.16 15.79
N SER A 5 1.63 -2.75 14.88
CA SER A 5 1.91 -4.05 14.27
C SER A 5 1.75 -4.06 12.74
N MET A 6 2.35 -5.06 12.10
CA MET A 6 2.19 -5.28 10.65
C MET A 6 0.75 -5.70 10.28
N ASP A 7 0.00 -6.31 11.20
CA ASP A 7 -1.42 -6.61 10.98
C ASP A 7 -2.26 -5.32 10.91
N ASP A 8 -1.99 -4.34 11.78
CA ASP A 8 -2.65 -3.02 11.72
C ASP A 8 -2.33 -2.30 10.40
N VAL A 9 -1.10 -2.46 9.89
CA VAL A 9 -0.71 -1.94 8.58
C VAL A 9 -1.48 -2.60 7.46
N ALA A 10 -1.65 -3.92 7.52
CA ALA A 10 -2.45 -4.65 6.54
C ALA A 10 -3.90 -4.15 6.50
N ASP A 11 -4.51 -3.98 7.68
CA ASP A 11 -5.88 -3.46 7.80
C ASP A 11 -5.99 -2.03 7.29
N CYS A 12 -4.98 -1.20 7.56
CA CYS A 12 -4.88 0.15 7.02
C CYS A 12 -4.86 0.15 5.48
N LEU A 13 -4.02 -0.68 4.87
CA LEU A 13 -3.90 -0.80 3.42
C LEU A 13 -5.18 -1.32 2.75
N LEU A 14 -5.82 -2.33 3.35
CA LEU A 14 -7.10 -2.87 2.85
C LEU A 14 -8.23 -1.83 2.98
N SER A 15 -8.23 -1.05 4.07
CA SER A 15 -9.16 0.07 4.24
C SER A 15 -8.95 1.16 3.18
N VAL A 16 -7.70 1.51 2.88
CA VAL A 16 -7.37 2.44 1.79
C VAL A 16 -7.86 1.88 0.45
N ALA A 17 -7.55 0.64 0.12
CA ALA A 17 -8.02 0.00 -1.11
C ALA A 17 -9.55 0.08 -1.24
N TRP A 18 -10.28 -0.21 -0.16
CA TRP A 18 -11.74 -0.10 -0.14
C TRP A 18 -12.26 1.33 -0.32
N ASN A 19 -11.59 2.34 0.24
CA ASN A 19 -11.99 3.74 0.08
C ASN A 19 -11.70 4.31 -1.31
N ILE A 20 -10.76 3.71 -2.05
CA ILE A 20 -10.49 4.09 -3.45
C ILE A 20 -11.48 3.42 -4.39
N PHE A 21 -11.92 2.20 -4.06
CA PHE A 21 -12.84 1.43 -4.87
C PHE A 21 -14.13 2.22 -5.15
N PRO A 22 -14.51 2.42 -6.43
CA PRO A 22 -15.73 3.15 -6.76
C PRO A 22 -16.95 2.30 -6.39
N LEU A 23 -17.55 2.57 -5.23
CA LEU A 23 -18.71 1.86 -4.68
C LEU A 23 -20.00 1.91 -5.55
N MET A 24 -20.02 2.67 -6.64
CA MET A 24 -21.25 2.91 -7.42
C MET A 24 -21.01 2.69 -8.92
N GLY A 25 -21.11 1.44 -9.37
CA GLY A 25 -21.60 1.05 -10.70
C GLY A 25 -20.93 1.64 -11.94
N LYS A 26 -19.77 2.29 -11.81
CA LYS A 26 -19.03 2.79 -12.97
C LYS A 26 -18.51 1.58 -13.75
N PRO A 27 -18.74 1.52 -15.07
CA PRO A 27 -18.16 0.46 -15.89
C PRO A 27 -16.63 0.43 -15.68
N PRO A 28 -15.99 -0.75 -15.82
CA PRO A 28 -14.53 -0.84 -15.75
C PRO A 28 -13.91 0.25 -16.64
N ALA A 29 -12.81 0.84 -16.18
CA ALA A 29 -12.15 1.98 -16.83
C ALA A 29 -12.20 1.82 -18.36
N SER A 30 -12.96 2.69 -19.02
CA SER A 30 -12.91 2.76 -20.48
C SER A 30 -11.51 3.22 -20.87
N PRO A 31 -10.84 2.59 -21.86
CA PRO A 31 -9.53 3.02 -22.30
C PRO A 31 -9.49 4.53 -22.54
N GLY A 32 -8.61 5.24 -21.83
CA GLY A 32 -8.51 6.71 -21.88
C GLY A 32 -9.12 7.46 -20.69
N ASP A 33 -9.82 6.79 -19.75
CA ASP A 33 -10.21 7.38 -18.46
C ASP A 33 -9.05 7.27 -17.46
N ARG A 34 -8.05 8.12 -17.67
CA ARG A 34 -6.80 8.16 -16.89
C ARG A 34 -7.02 8.17 -15.36
N PRO A 35 -7.97 8.95 -14.79
CA PRO A 35 -8.28 8.85 -13.36
C PRO A 35 -8.68 7.45 -12.89
N GLU A 36 -9.54 6.75 -13.63
CA GLU A 36 -9.99 5.40 -13.24
C GLU A 36 -8.87 4.37 -13.39
N GLU A 37 -8.01 4.49 -14.41
CA GLU A 37 -6.82 3.65 -14.55
C GLU A 37 -5.89 3.78 -13.33
N ILE A 38 -5.69 5.01 -12.83
CA ILE A 38 -4.89 5.25 -11.63
C ILE A 38 -5.57 4.70 -10.38
N ARG A 39 -6.89 4.91 -10.22
CA ARG A 39 -7.65 4.32 -9.10
C ARG A 39 -7.53 2.81 -9.06
N SER A 40 -7.71 2.15 -10.21
CA SER A 40 -7.57 0.69 -10.33
C SER A 40 -6.17 0.24 -9.91
N PHE A 41 -5.12 0.91 -10.40
CA PHE A 41 -3.75 0.61 -10.01
C PHE A 41 -3.51 0.75 -8.50
N LEU A 42 -4.03 1.82 -7.88
CA LEU A 42 -3.87 2.06 -6.44
C LEU A 42 -4.64 1.03 -5.61
N VAL A 43 -5.85 0.64 -6.02
CA VAL A 43 -6.63 -0.43 -5.39
C VAL A 43 -5.83 -1.73 -5.41
N ASP A 44 -5.38 -2.16 -6.59
CA ASP A 44 -4.64 -3.43 -6.74
C ASP A 44 -3.36 -3.42 -5.91
N THR A 45 -2.64 -2.30 -5.91
CA THR A 45 -1.37 -2.16 -5.21
C THR A 45 -1.55 -2.15 -3.69
N CYS A 46 -2.51 -1.39 -3.16
CA CYS A 46 -2.78 -1.36 -1.73
C CYS A 46 -3.33 -2.71 -1.25
N HIS A 47 -4.17 -3.36 -2.06
CA HIS A 47 -4.73 -4.67 -1.73
C HIS A 47 -3.63 -5.76 -1.70
N ASP A 48 -2.78 -5.86 -2.73
CA ASP A 48 -1.64 -6.81 -2.75
C ASP A 48 -0.67 -6.55 -1.59
N ALA A 49 -0.33 -5.29 -1.32
CA ALA A 49 0.53 -4.94 -0.20
C ALA A 49 -0.10 -5.29 1.15
N GLY A 50 -1.42 -5.13 1.31
CA GLY A 50 -2.14 -5.53 2.53
C GLY A 50 -2.08 -7.03 2.76
N LEU A 51 -2.30 -7.84 1.72
CA LEU A 51 -2.17 -9.30 1.82
C LEU A 51 -0.74 -9.71 2.17
N ARG A 52 0.26 -9.11 1.53
CA ARG A 52 1.68 -9.36 1.82
C ARG A 52 2.07 -8.94 3.23
N ALA A 53 1.52 -7.85 3.75
CA ALA A 53 1.74 -7.45 5.14
C ALA A 53 1.23 -8.52 6.11
N ARG A 54 0.05 -9.13 5.86
CA ARG A 54 -0.45 -10.25 6.67
C ARG A 54 0.42 -11.50 6.56
N GLU A 55 0.83 -11.87 5.35
CA GLU A 55 1.74 -13.00 5.14
C GLU A 55 3.07 -12.78 5.86
N TRP A 56 3.60 -11.56 5.80
CA TRP A 56 4.81 -11.18 6.50
C TRP A 56 4.60 -11.24 8.03
N ALA A 57 3.49 -10.71 8.54
CA ALA A 57 3.15 -10.74 9.96
C ALA A 57 3.05 -12.17 10.49
N ALA A 58 2.40 -13.06 9.74
CA ALA A 58 2.28 -14.47 10.09
C ALA A 58 3.65 -15.18 10.15
N ALA A 59 4.62 -14.76 9.33
CA ALA A 59 5.96 -15.35 9.28
C ALA A 59 6.96 -14.73 10.28
N HIS A 60 6.79 -13.45 10.65
CA HIS A 60 7.81 -12.67 11.39
C HIS A 60 7.27 -11.97 12.66
N GLY A 61 5.97 -12.04 12.93
CA GLY A 61 5.31 -11.33 14.02
C GLY A 61 5.02 -9.85 13.68
N ALA A 62 4.87 -9.01 14.71
CA ALA A 62 4.44 -7.61 14.55
C ALA A 62 5.38 -6.73 13.71
N GLY A 63 6.65 -7.12 13.58
CA GLY A 63 7.69 -6.39 12.85
C GLY A 63 8.17 -5.11 13.51
N THR A 64 9.21 -4.52 12.94
CA THR A 64 9.76 -3.24 13.40
C THR A 64 9.09 -2.05 12.71
N ALA A 65 9.26 -0.85 13.24
CA ALA A 65 8.83 0.38 12.56
C ALA A 65 9.48 0.54 11.17
N ALA A 66 10.73 0.07 11.00
CA ALA A 66 11.42 0.08 9.72
C ALA A 66 10.80 -0.91 8.71
N ASP A 67 10.26 -2.03 9.19
CA ASP A 67 9.55 -2.99 8.34
C ASP A 67 8.20 -2.46 7.87
N ARG A 68 7.49 -1.75 8.75
CA ARG A 68 6.18 -1.18 8.47
C ARG A 68 6.23 0.04 7.56
N ARG A 69 7.35 0.78 7.55
CA ARG A 69 7.47 2.07 6.86
C ARG A 69 7.07 2.03 5.36
N PRO A 70 7.56 1.09 4.53
CA PRO A 70 7.20 1.08 3.10
C PRO A 70 5.70 0.87 2.87
N PHE A 71 5.08 0.01 3.68
CA PHE A 71 3.65 -0.27 3.61
C PHE A 71 2.79 0.92 4.08
N LEU A 72 3.18 1.55 5.19
CA LEU A 72 2.50 2.76 5.68
C LEU A 72 2.63 3.90 4.67
N ARG A 73 3.81 4.07 4.08
CA ARG A 73 4.03 5.08 3.04
C ARG A 73 3.15 4.83 1.81
N LEU A 74 2.99 3.58 1.41
CA LEU A 74 2.08 3.22 0.33
C LEU A 74 0.62 3.55 0.67
N ALA A 75 0.19 3.32 1.91
CA ALA A 75 -1.16 3.67 2.36
C ALA A 75 -1.41 5.20 2.31
N GLU A 76 -0.44 6.01 2.77
CA GLU A 76 -0.48 7.48 2.66
C GLU A 76 -0.64 7.92 1.21
N ILE A 77 0.21 7.40 0.31
CA ILE A 77 0.18 7.73 -1.11
C ILE A 77 -1.16 7.34 -1.74
N GLY A 78 -1.70 6.17 -1.42
CA GLY A 78 -3.00 5.73 -1.89
C GLY A 78 -4.12 6.69 -1.50
N ALA A 79 -4.13 7.14 -0.24
CA ALA A 79 -5.11 8.11 0.26
C ALA A 79 -4.95 9.50 -0.40
N ASP A 80 -3.73 10.03 -0.49
CA ASP A 80 -3.47 11.36 -1.06
C ASP A 80 -3.75 11.41 -2.56
N ALA A 81 -3.31 10.39 -3.32
CA ALA A 81 -3.57 10.32 -4.74
C ALA A 81 -5.08 10.22 -5.02
N ASN A 82 -5.82 9.43 -4.24
CA ASN A 82 -7.27 9.32 -4.34
C ASN A 82 -7.99 10.67 -4.11
N LEU A 83 -7.54 11.42 -3.10
CA LEU A 83 -8.03 12.76 -2.80
C LEU A 83 -7.81 13.71 -3.98
N PHE A 84 -6.59 13.75 -4.53
CA PHE A 84 -6.27 14.62 -5.67
C PHE A 84 -7.02 14.23 -6.93
N LEU A 85 -7.21 12.94 -7.19
CA LEU A 85 -8.05 12.45 -8.27
C LEU A 85 -9.50 12.93 -8.14
N GLY A 86 -10.03 13.02 -6.91
CA GLY A 86 -11.34 13.63 -6.65
C GLY A 86 -11.39 15.12 -7.00
N MET A 87 -10.33 15.87 -6.71
CA MET A 87 -10.26 17.31 -6.99
C MET A 87 -10.22 17.63 -8.50
N VAL A 88 -9.52 16.81 -9.30
CA VAL A 88 -9.44 17.00 -10.76
C VAL A 88 -10.66 16.48 -11.51
N SER A 89 -11.43 15.56 -10.91
CA SER A 89 -12.63 14.97 -11.54
C SER A 89 -13.92 15.76 -11.25
N GLY A 90 -13.95 16.59 -10.20
CA GLY A 90 -15.16 17.26 -9.69
C GLY A 90 -15.21 18.79 -9.88
N THR A 91 -14.35 19.39 -10.69
CA THR A 91 -14.26 20.86 -10.78
C THR A 91 -15.30 21.44 -11.73
N LEU A 92 -16.25 22.23 -11.21
CA LEU A 92 -17.27 22.96 -12.01
C LEU A 92 -16.74 24.26 -12.63
N VAL A 93 -15.58 24.75 -12.18
CA VAL A 93 -14.88 25.92 -12.72
C VAL A 93 -13.42 25.56 -12.97
N THR A 94 -12.99 25.65 -14.22
CA THR A 94 -11.69 25.14 -14.68
C THR A 94 -10.56 26.15 -14.46
N ASP A 95 -9.89 26.06 -13.33
CA ASP A 95 -8.54 26.62 -13.16
C ASP A 95 -7.51 25.65 -13.74
N HIS A 96 -7.10 25.90 -14.98
CA HIS A 96 -6.20 25.02 -15.74
C HIS A 96 -4.81 24.90 -15.11
N GLU A 97 -4.30 25.94 -14.44
CA GLU A 97 -2.98 25.88 -13.80
C GLU A 97 -3.04 25.02 -12.54
N ARG A 98 -4.09 25.19 -11.74
CA ARG A 98 -4.33 24.34 -10.57
C ARG A 98 -4.50 22.88 -10.97
N ILE A 99 -5.27 22.59 -12.02
CA ILE A 99 -5.46 21.23 -12.53
C ILE A 99 -4.14 20.64 -13.01
N ARG A 100 -3.33 21.39 -13.76
CA ARG A 100 -2.02 20.93 -14.23
C ARG A 100 -1.09 20.59 -13.05
N ARG A 101 -1.01 21.47 -12.05
CA ARG A 101 -0.22 21.23 -10.85
C ARG A 101 -0.67 19.96 -10.11
N ARG A 102 -1.99 19.76 -9.95
CA ARG A 102 -2.52 18.55 -9.32
C ARG A 102 -2.19 17.29 -10.11
N TRP A 103 -2.21 17.35 -11.43
CA TRP A 103 -1.78 16.21 -12.25
C TRP A 103 -0.30 15.86 -12.04
N THR A 104 0.59 16.84 -11.94
CA THR A 104 2.01 16.60 -11.64
C THR A 104 2.19 15.99 -10.24
N GLU A 105 1.44 16.44 -9.25
CA GLU A 105 1.45 15.85 -7.91
C GLU A 105 0.94 14.39 -7.93
N ILE A 106 -0.15 14.11 -8.66
CA ILE A 106 -0.68 12.75 -8.85
C ILE A 106 0.36 11.84 -9.52
N GLU A 107 1.00 12.30 -10.59
CA GLU A 107 2.01 11.52 -11.32
C GLU A 107 3.22 11.18 -10.44
N THR A 108 3.64 12.12 -9.59
CA THR A 108 4.73 11.91 -8.63
C THR A 108 4.36 10.83 -7.62
N LEU A 109 3.16 10.93 -7.03
CA LEU A 109 2.63 9.95 -6.08
C LEU A 109 2.48 8.56 -6.71
N VAL A 110 1.97 8.48 -7.94
CA VAL A 110 1.83 7.20 -8.65
C VAL A 110 3.19 6.58 -8.98
N GLY A 111 4.20 7.39 -9.30
CA GLY A 111 5.57 6.94 -9.46
C GLY A 111 6.11 6.30 -8.18
N GLU A 112 5.99 7.01 -7.05
CA GLU A 112 6.42 6.53 -5.74
C GLU A 112 5.69 5.24 -5.31
N ALA A 113 4.37 5.15 -5.57
CA ALA A 113 3.60 3.93 -5.32
C ALA A 113 4.13 2.72 -6.09
N ARG A 114 4.57 2.90 -7.35
CA ARG A 114 5.16 1.81 -8.15
C ARG A 114 6.48 1.33 -7.57
N GLU A 115 7.32 2.25 -7.10
CA GLU A 115 8.60 1.91 -6.48
C GLU A 115 8.39 1.13 -5.18
N LEU A 116 7.50 1.61 -4.30
CA LEU A 116 7.16 0.93 -3.06
C LEU A 116 6.52 -0.44 -3.30
N ALA A 117 5.66 -0.57 -4.32
CA ALA A 117 5.11 -1.86 -4.71
C ALA A 117 6.21 -2.84 -5.14
N GLY A 118 7.22 -2.36 -5.86
CA GLY A 118 8.40 -3.14 -6.22
C GLY A 118 9.19 -3.59 -5.00
N GLU A 119 9.45 -2.68 -4.05
CA GLU A 119 10.15 -2.97 -2.79
C GLU A 119 9.41 -4.03 -1.96
N ILE A 120 8.11 -3.84 -1.75
CA ILE A 120 7.26 -4.75 -0.98
C ILE A 120 7.19 -6.13 -1.65
N LYS A 121 7.13 -6.19 -2.98
CA LYS A 121 7.15 -7.46 -3.72
C LYS A 121 8.47 -8.19 -3.63
N GLY A 122 9.58 -7.44 -3.63
CA GLY A 122 10.94 -7.95 -3.57
C GLY A 122 11.42 -8.35 -2.18
N ARG A 123 10.72 -7.97 -1.10
CA ARG A 123 11.13 -8.35 0.27
C ARG A 123 11.10 -9.87 0.45
N PRO A 124 12.25 -10.50 0.76
CA PRO A 124 12.28 -11.93 1.04
C PRO A 124 11.52 -12.25 2.33
N SER A 125 10.77 -13.35 2.35
CA SER A 125 10.07 -13.90 3.51
C SER A 125 11.03 -14.50 4.56
N HIS A 126 12.17 -13.85 4.80
CA HIS A 126 13.26 -14.43 5.57
C HIS A 126 12.93 -14.44 7.07
N ARG A 127 12.44 -15.60 7.53
CA ARG A 127 12.34 -15.93 8.95
C ARG A 127 13.72 -15.69 9.60
N PRO A 128 13.84 -14.85 10.65
CA PRO A 128 15.06 -14.83 11.45
C PRO A 128 15.24 -16.21 12.11
N PRO A 129 16.46 -16.75 12.20
CA PRO A 129 16.67 -18.04 12.85
C PRO A 129 16.16 -17.96 14.28
N LEU A 130 15.32 -18.92 14.67
CA LEU A 130 14.95 -19.14 16.06
C LEU A 130 16.24 -19.40 16.83
N PHE A 131 16.72 -18.39 17.56
CA PHE A 131 17.76 -18.61 18.55
C PHE A 131 17.17 -19.50 19.66
N GLY A 132 17.60 -20.75 19.70
CA GLY A 132 17.59 -21.56 20.92
C GLY A 132 16.81 -22.87 20.90
N ASP A 133 17.12 -23.77 19.96
CA ASP A 133 17.04 -25.21 20.28
C ASP A 133 18.44 -25.65 20.73
N GLN A 134 18.83 -25.24 21.94
CA GLN A 134 20.00 -25.82 22.59
C GLN A 134 19.66 -27.26 22.95
N SER A 135 19.99 -28.14 22.01
CA SER A 135 20.07 -29.58 22.19
C SER A 135 20.84 -29.88 23.49
N PHE A 136 20.12 -30.26 24.54
CA PHE A 136 20.71 -30.98 25.67
C PHE A 136 21.05 -32.39 25.21
N SER A 137 22.17 -32.51 24.50
CA SER A 137 22.88 -33.77 24.33
C SER A 137 24.16 -33.72 25.15
N ARG A 138 24.07 -34.15 26.42
CA ARG A 138 25.17 -34.84 27.09
C ARG A 138 24.62 -36.10 27.72
N VAL A 139 24.85 -37.20 27.01
CA VAL A 139 24.59 -38.57 27.41
C VAL A 139 25.88 -39.13 28.04
N ARG A 140 25.70 -39.72 29.24
CA ARG A 140 26.48 -40.81 29.88
C ARG A 140 27.93 -40.50 30.29
N SER A 141 28.50 -41.11 31.33
CA SER A 141 28.10 -42.22 32.20
C SER A 141 28.87 -42.12 33.51
#